data_AF-A0A8B7Y616-F1
#
_entry.id   AF-A0A8B7Y616-F1
#
_cell.length_a   1.000
_cell.length_b   1.000
_cell.length_c   1.000
_cell.angle_alpha   90.00
_cell.angle_beta   90.00
_cell.angle_gamma   90.00
#
_symmetry.space_group_name_H-M   'P 1'
#
loop_
_entity.id
_entity.type
_entity.pdbx_description
1 polymer ?
#
loop_
_entity_poly.entity_id
_entity_poly.type
_entity_poly.pdbx_seq_one_letter_code
_entity_poly.pdbx_strand_id
1 'polypeptide(L)'
;MASEERESRAVLGLLNGLAKREYFGKDEFSDEFLKAELMESASDEDFSALLSRCKSLLKNIVSGNMDVNQLDAFLTSQTKKKGGINSAQAAAFGKFWRNNKAKIHDSIVAKSMWGNSLRSMSWRIDIKSQSKCIDQINMPTAIVELQLAENNSDKEVELVRFEMDEEKLAKITKDLDIMEAQIAAHCH
;
A
#
# COMPACT_ATOMS: atom_id res chain seq x y z
N MET A 1 35.11 -6.50 -12.73
CA MET A 1 35.34 -7.01 -11.36
C MET A 1 35.34 -5.90 -10.31
N ALA A 2 36.44 -5.17 -10.04
CA ALA A 2 36.45 -4.17 -8.95
C ALA A 2 35.49 -2.97 -9.17
N SER A 3 35.32 -2.52 -10.42
CA SER A 3 34.38 -1.44 -10.78
C SER A 3 32.92 -1.87 -10.64
N GLU A 4 32.58 -3.06 -11.14
CA GLU A 4 31.24 -3.64 -11.05
C GLU A 4 30.82 -3.94 -9.61
N GLU A 5 31.74 -4.38 -8.76
CA GLU A 5 31.46 -4.59 -7.34
C GLU A 5 31.21 -3.28 -6.58
N ARG A 6 31.92 -2.20 -6.95
CA ARG A 6 31.70 -0.87 -6.37
C ARG A 6 30.34 -0.32 -6.81
N GLU A 7 30.01 -0.49 -8.09
CA GLU A 7 28.71 -0.09 -8.63
C GLU A 7 27.56 -0.87 -7.99
N SER A 8 27.67 -2.19 -7.88
CA SER A 8 26.67 -3.04 -7.23
C SER A 8 26.42 -2.63 -5.77
N ARG A 9 27.50 -2.31 -5.03
CA ARG A 9 27.41 -1.79 -3.66
C ARG A 9 26.72 -0.43 -3.59
N ALA A 10 27.09 0.51 -4.47
CA ALA A 10 26.48 1.84 -4.49
C ALA A 10 24.99 1.78 -4.84
N VAL A 11 24.60 0.95 -5.82
CA VAL A 11 23.20 0.73 -6.20
C VAL A 11 22.42 0.05 -5.08
N LEU A 12 23.01 -0.95 -4.42
CA LEU A 12 22.39 -1.57 -3.24
C LEU A 12 22.17 -0.55 -2.12
N GLY A 13 23.15 0.33 -1.87
CA GLY A 13 23.02 1.44 -0.92
C GLY A 13 21.87 2.39 -1.31
N LEU A 14 21.79 2.74 -2.59
CA LEU A 14 20.77 3.62 -3.14
C LEU A 14 19.36 3.03 -2.98
N LEU A 15 19.19 1.74 -3.27
CA LEU A 15 17.93 1.03 -3.10
C LEU A 15 17.49 0.99 -1.62
N ASN A 16 18.43 0.79 -0.69
CA ASN A 16 18.12 0.85 0.74
C ASN A 16 17.73 2.28 1.18
N GLY A 17 18.41 3.30 0.66
CA GLY A 17 18.06 4.71 0.89
C GLY A 17 16.66 5.05 0.39
N LEU A 18 16.37 4.69 -0.86
CA LEU A 18 15.03 4.82 -1.46
C LEU A 18 13.96 4.09 -0.64
N ALA A 19 14.25 2.87 -0.17
CA ALA A 19 13.29 2.12 0.62
C ALA A 19 13.00 2.78 1.97
N LYS A 20 14.04 3.31 2.63
CA LYS A 20 13.89 4.05 3.88
C LYS A 20 13.03 5.30 3.71
N ARG A 21 13.25 6.05 2.63
CA ARG A 21 12.46 7.24 2.30
C ARG A 21 11.01 6.89 1.94
N GLU A 22 10.80 6.05 0.93
CA GLU A 22 9.49 5.88 0.30
C GLU A 22 8.58 4.92 1.09
N TYR A 23 9.15 3.88 1.71
CA TYR A 23 8.37 2.86 2.41
C TYR A 23 8.44 3.05 3.92
N PHE A 24 9.62 3.27 4.49
CA PHE A 24 9.78 3.31 5.95
C PHE A 24 9.64 4.68 6.62
N GLY A 25 9.28 5.73 5.87
CA GLY A 25 8.97 7.05 6.42
C GLY A 25 10.17 7.79 7.02
N LYS A 26 11.37 7.55 6.49
CA LYS A 26 12.60 8.21 6.91
C LYS A 26 13.00 9.29 5.91
N ASP A 27 12.52 10.51 6.15
CA ASP A 27 12.76 11.66 5.25
C ASP A 27 14.20 12.18 5.28
N GLU A 28 15.01 11.73 6.24
CA GLU A 28 16.45 12.04 6.36
C GLU A 28 17.28 11.54 5.16
N PHE A 29 16.75 10.63 4.33
CA PHE A 29 17.41 10.11 3.13
C PHE A 29 17.13 10.98 1.89
N SER A 30 17.55 12.25 1.92
CA SER A 30 17.43 13.17 0.77
C SER A 30 18.34 12.76 -0.40
N ASP A 31 18.10 13.34 -1.58
CA ASP A 31 18.91 13.05 -2.77
C ASP A 31 20.36 13.53 -2.59
N GLU A 32 20.56 14.67 -1.92
CA GLU A 32 21.87 15.23 -1.57
C GLU A 32 22.62 14.31 -0.61
N PHE A 33 21.94 13.80 0.43
CA PHE A 33 22.51 12.86 1.38
C PHE A 33 22.96 11.57 0.68
N LEU A 34 22.09 10.99 -0.14
CA LEU A 34 22.37 9.75 -0.87
C LEU A 34 23.50 9.92 -1.87
N LYS A 35 23.57 11.07 -2.56
CA LYS A 35 24.66 11.36 -3.48
C LYS A 35 25.99 11.50 -2.73
N ALA A 36 26.03 12.29 -1.66
CA ALA A 36 27.23 12.51 -0.87
C ALA A 36 27.79 11.20 -0.29
N GLU A 37 26.92 10.33 0.23
CA GLU A 37 27.34 9.09 0.88
C GLU A 37 27.74 7.98 -0.11
N LEU A 38 27.05 7.88 -1.26
CA LEU A 38 27.18 6.72 -2.14
C LEU A 38 27.98 7.01 -3.42
N MET A 39 27.94 8.25 -3.90
CA MET A 39 28.39 8.65 -5.23
C MET A 39 28.95 10.08 -5.26
N GLU A 40 29.79 10.43 -4.29
CA GLU A 40 30.38 11.79 -4.15
C GLU A 40 31.01 12.31 -5.45
N SER A 41 31.69 11.43 -6.19
CA SER A 41 32.39 11.78 -7.43
C SER A 41 31.50 11.79 -8.68
N ALA A 42 30.21 11.49 -8.57
CA ALA A 42 29.29 11.48 -9.71
C ALA A 42 28.78 12.89 -10.04
N SER A 43 28.51 13.16 -11.32
CA SER A 43 27.81 14.37 -11.72
C SER A 43 26.37 14.37 -11.20
N ASP A 44 25.76 15.55 -11.04
CA ASP A 44 24.34 15.66 -10.65
C ASP A 44 23.42 15.00 -11.68
N GLU A 45 23.75 15.14 -12.96
CA GLU A 45 22.99 14.56 -14.08
C GLU A 45 23.03 13.03 -14.05
N ASP A 46 24.22 12.43 -13.88
CA ASP A 46 24.37 10.97 -13.82
C ASP A 46 23.66 10.39 -12.59
N PHE A 47 23.79 11.04 -11.44
CA PHE A 47 23.13 10.62 -10.22
C PHE A 47 21.61 10.69 -10.36
N SER A 48 21.07 11.81 -10.86
CA SER A 48 19.63 11.99 -11.07
C SER A 48 19.05 10.97 -12.06
N ALA A 49 19.77 10.70 -13.16
CA ALA A 49 19.37 9.70 -14.13
C ALA A 49 19.35 8.28 -13.54
N LEU A 50 20.36 7.92 -12.74
CA LEU A 50 20.41 6.65 -12.03
C LEU A 50 19.30 6.53 -10.99
N LEU A 51 19.11 7.55 -10.16
CA LEU A 51 18.09 7.62 -9.12
C LEU A 51 16.69 7.42 -9.72
N SER A 52 16.36 8.17 -10.77
CA SER A 52 15.08 8.07 -11.48
C SER A 52 14.84 6.65 -12.01
N ARG A 53 15.85 6.05 -12.64
CA ARG A 53 15.80 4.66 -13.12
C ARG A 53 15.61 3.67 -11.97
N CYS A 54 16.37 3.79 -10.89
CA CYS A 54 16.26 2.92 -9.73
C CYS A 54 14.89 3.01 -9.06
N LYS A 55 14.36 4.23 -8.89
CA LYS A 55 13.03 4.49 -8.34
C LYS A 55 11.93 3.89 -9.20
N SER A 56 12.02 4.04 -10.53
CA SER A 56 11.05 3.46 -11.47
C SER A 56 11.03 1.93 -11.42
N LEU A 57 12.21 1.30 -11.45
CA LEU A 57 12.31 -0.17 -11.35
C LEU A 57 11.80 -0.69 -10.01
N LEU A 58 12.19 -0.04 -8.91
CA LEU A 58 11.73 -0.41 -7.57
C LEU A 58 10.21 -0.31 -7.46
N LYS A 59 9.61 0.75 -8.00
CA LYS A 59 8.14 0.91 -8.02
C LYS A 59 7.47 -0.25 -8.74
N ASN A 60 7.97 -0.66 -9.91
CA ASN A 60 7.41 -1.80 -10.67
C ASN A 60 7.51 -3.13 -9.90
N ILE A 61 8.67 -3.38 -9.27
CA ILE A 61 8.90 -4.59 -8.48
C ILE A 61 7.93 -4.64 -7.29
N VAL A 62 7.79 -3.51 -6.59
CA VAL A 62 6.93 -3.37 -5.42
C VAL A 62 5.45 -3.47 -5.80
N SER A 63 5.00 -2.75 -6.83
CA SER A 63 3.61 -2.79 -7.27
C SER A 63 3.20 -4.17 -7.79
N GLY A 64 4.13 -4.90 -8.42
CA GLY A 64 3.89 -6.27 -8.85
C GLY A 64 4.02 -7.31 -7.73
N ASN A 65 4.44 -6.92 -6.53
CA ASN A 65 4.77 -7.82 -5.41
C ASN A 65 5.58 -9.05 -5.85
N MET A 66 6.54 -8.85 -6.76
CA MET A 66 7.12 -9.92 -7.58
C MET A 66 7.70 -11.05 -6.72
N ASP A 67 7.46 -12.31 -7.09
CA ASP A 67 8.21 -13.45 -6.56
C ASP A 67 9.63 -13.54 -7.17
N VAL A 68 10.41 -14.54 -6.75
CA VAL A 68 11.80 -14.70 -7.20
C VAL A 68 11.87 -14.94 -8.71
N ASN A 69 10.97 -15.75 -9.27
CA ASN A 69 10.96 -16.08 -10.69
C ASN A 69 10.53 -14.87 -11.53
N GLN A 70 9.48 -14.17 -11.09
CA GLN A 70 9.01 -12.93 -11.72
C GLN A 70 10.09 -11.85 -11.70
N LEU A 71 10.80 -11.70 -10.58
CA LEU A 71 11.90 -10.75 -10.45
C LEU A 71 13.04 -11.09 -11.40
N ASP A 72 13.48 -12.35 -11.46
CA ASP A 72 14.60 -12.75 -12.31
C ASP A 72 14.27 -12.55 -13.80
N ALA A 73 13.04 -12.89 -14.22
CA ALA A 73 12.56 -12.61 -15.57
C ALA A 73 12.50 -11.10 -15.85
N PHE A 74 11.97 -10.31 -14.91
CA PHE A 74 11.89 -8.85 -15.03
C PHE A 74 13.28 -8.24 -15.17
N LEU A 75 14.22 -8.54 -14.27
CA LEU A 75 15.58 -8.01 -14.31
C LEU A 75 16.34 -8.44 -15.57
N THR A 76 16.14 -9.69 -16.04
CA THR A 76 16.69 -10.16 -17.32
C THR A 76 16.16 -9.36 -18.51
N SER A 77 14.89 -8.96 -18.49
CA SER A 77 14.36 -8.07 -19.53
C SER A 77 14.99 -6.67 -19.47
N GLN A 78 15.27 -6.16 -18.26
CA GLN A 78 15.88 -4.85 -18.08
C GLN A 78 17.35 -4.81 -18.49
N THR A 79 18.08 -5.92 -18.43
CA THR A 79 19.48 -5.98 -18.90
C THR A 79 19.60 -6.03 -20.43
N LYS A 80 18.56 -6.51 -21.12
CA LYS A 80 18.51 -6.54 -22.59
C LYS A 80 18.05 -5.22 -23.22
N LYS A 81 17.48 -4.31 -22.44
CA LYS A 81 16.93 -3.04 -22.92
C LYS A 81 18.05 -2.05 -23.22
N LYS A 82 17.97 -1.31 -24.34
CA LYS A 82 18.88 -0.20 -24.64
C LYS A 82 18.73 0.89 -23.57
N GLY A 83 19.83 1.24 -22.88
CA GLY A 83 19.80 2.14 -21.73
C GLY A 83 19.25 1.50 -20.44
N GLY A 84 19.14 0.16 -20.43
CA GLY A 84 18.73 -0.63 -19.27
C GLY A 84 19.78 -0.70 -18.17
N ILE A 85 19.61 -1.65 -17.26
CA ILE A 85 20.56 -1.89 -16.16
C ILE A 85 21.62 -2.91 -16.58
N ASN A 86 22.80 -2.87 -15.97
CA ASN A 86 23.81 -3.90 -16.19
C ASN A 86 23.63 -5.11 -15.23
N SER A 87 24.44 -6.15 -15.40
CA SER A 87 24.38 -7.37 -14.58
C SER A 87 24.64 -7.10 -13.09
N ALA A 88 25.58 -6.21 -12.77
CA ALA A 88 25.92 -5.85 -11.39
C ALA A 88 24.77 -5.11 -10.67
N GLN A 89 24.08 -4.23 -11.39
CA GLN A 89 22.86 -3.55 -10.94
C GLN A 89 21.70 -4.54 -10.76
N ALA A 90 21.49 -5.44 -11.72
CA ALA A 90 20.46 -6.49 -11.61
C ALA A 90 20.70 -7.38 -10.38
N ALA A 91 21.94 -7.80 -10.13
CA ALA A 91 22.29 -8.55 -8.93
C ALA A 91 22.00 -7.78 -7.63
N ALA A 92 22.24 -6.46 -7.61
CA ALA A 92 21.91 -5.59 -6.48
C ALA A 92 20.40 -5.53 -6.22
N PHE A 93 19.57 -5.39 -7.27
CA PHE A 93 18.11 -5.46 -7.16
C PHE A 93 17.63 -6.83 -6.63
N GLY A 94 18.17 -7.92 -7.17
CA GLY A 94 17.89 -9.28 -6.72
C GLY A 94 18.15 -9.46 -5.23
N LYS A 95 19.34 -9.04 -4.78
CA LYS A 95 19.73 -9.10 -3.36
C LYS A 95 18.87 -8.19 -2.49
N PHE A 96 18.62 -6.96 -2.93
CA PHE A 96 17.79 -6.00 -2.21
C PHE A 96 16.37 -6.53 -1.99
N TRP A 97 15.71 -7.01 -3.05
CA TRP A 97 14.32 -7.44 -2.97
C TRP A 97 14.14 -8.65 -2.08
N ARG A 98 15.01 -9.66 -2.22
CA ARG A 98 14.98 -10.86 -1.35
C ARG A 98 15.06 -10.52 0.14
N ASN A 99 15.81 -9.48 0.49
CA ASN A 99 16.01 -9.08 1.89
C ASN A 99 14.94 -8.12 2.43
N ASN A 100 14.24 -7.39 1.56
CA ASN A 100 13.35 -6.30 1.97
C ASN A 100 11.88 -6.50 1.59
N LYS A 101 11.55 -7.47 0.71
CA LYS A 101 10.19 -7.71 0.20
C LYS A 101 9.15 -7.73 1.31
N ALA A 102 9.34 -8.59 2.32
CA ALA A 102 8.38 -8.74 3.41
C ALA A 102 8.16 -7.41 4.16
N LYS A 103 9.24 -6.74 4.58
CA LYS A 103 9.14 -5.46 5.30
C LYS A 103 8.48 -4.35 4.49
N ILE A 104 8.78 -4.27 3.19
CA ILE A 104 8.17 -3.29 2.30
C ILE A 104 6.68 -3.60 2.12
N HIS A 105 6.33 -4.88 1.94
CA HIS A 105 4.95 -5.33 1.85
C HIS A 105 4.18 -4.99 3.12
N ASP A 106 4.69 -5.35 4.29
CA ASP A 106 4.07 -5.05 5.59
C ASP A 106 3.88 -3.55 5.78
N SER A 107 4.86 -2.74 5.38
CA SER A 107 4.75 -1.28 5.42
C SER A 107 3.65 -0.73 4.51
N ILE A 108 3.47 -1.29 3.31
CA ILE A 108 2.42 -0.88 2.37
C ILE A 108 1.05 -1.31 2.88
N VAL A 109 0.95 -2.52 3.43
CA VAL A 109 -0.28 -3.02 4.07
C VAL A 109 -0.65 -2.10 5.23
N ALA A 110 0.30 -1.78 6.11
CA ALA A 110 0.08 -0.85 7.22
C ALA A 110 -0.40 0.54 6.78
N LYS A 111 0.13 1.08 5.67
CA LYS A 111 -0.31 2.36 5.10
C LYS A 111 -1.67 2.28 4.37
N SER A 112 -2.06 1.08 3.94
CA SER A 112 -3.32 0.83 3.22
C SER A 112 -4.46 0.41 4.16
N MET A 113 -4.15 0.00 5.39
CA MET A 113 -5.15 -0.31 6.39
C MET A 113 -5.80 0.98 6.90
N TRP A 114 -7.12 0.94 6.99
CA TRP A 114 -7.91 1.97 7.64
C TRP A 114 -7.63 1.78 9.14
N GLY A 115 -7.22 2.83 9.85
CA GLY A 115 -6.71 2.73 11.22
C GLY A 115 -7.69 2.12 12.24
N ASN A 116 -8.93 1.91 11.83
CA ASN A 116 -10.02 1.30 12.58
C ASN A 116 -10.55 0.02 11.92
N SER A 117 -11.14 -0.85 12.74
CA SER A 117 -11.85 -2.06 12.33
C SER A 117 -13.26 -2.06 12.92
N LEU A 118 -14.22 -2.64 12.18
CA LEU A 118 -15.56 -2.91 12.69
C LEU A 118 -15.53 -4.14 13.59
N ARG A 119 -15.84 -3.96 14.89
CA ARG A 119 -15.89 -5.03 15.90
C ARG A 119 -17.24 -5.74 15.93
N SER A 120 -18.31 -4.96 15.91
CA SER A 120 -19.67 -5.48 15.89
C SER A 120 -20.63 -4.50 15.23
N MET A 121 -21.70 -5.05 14.69
CA MET A 121 -22.85 -4.32 14.17
C MET A 121 -24.09 -4.87 14.85
N SER A 122 -24.84 -4.00 15.52
CA SER A 122 -26.12 -4.33 16.15
C SER A 122 -27.20 -3.48 15.52
N TRP A 123 -28.40 -4.03 15.37
CA TRP A 123 -29.52 -3.26 14.84
C TRP A 123 -30.83 -3.66 15.51
N ARG A 124 -31.80 -2.75 15.43
CA ARG A 124 -33.19 -3.02 15.77
C ARG A 124 -34.11 -2.30 14.79
N ILE A 125 -35.32 -2.81 14.62
CA ILE A 125 -36.33 -2.20 13.77
C ILE A 125 -37.35 -1.48 14.65
N ASP A 126 -37.48 -0.18 14.44
CA ASP A 126 -38.43 0.68 15.13
C ASP A 126 -39.53 1.09 14.12
N ILE A 127 -40.78 1.20 14.59
CA ILE A 127 -41.89 1.76 13.80
C ILE A 127 -42.17 3.14 14.36
N LYS A 128 -42.04 4.19 13.53
CA LYS A 128 -42.30 5.56 13.99
C LYS A 128 -43.79 5.74 14.31
N SER A 129 -44.10 6.03 15.57
CA SER A 129 -45.46 6.37 15.99
C SER A 129 -45.78 7.83 15.66
N GLN A 130 -47.02 8.08 15.27
CA GLN A 130 -47.54 9.39 14.88
C GLN A 130 -47.21 10.50 15.90
N SER A 131 -46.72 11.65 15.41
CA SER A 131 -46.73 12.92 16.15
C SER A 131 -47.72 13.87 15.45
N LYS A 132 -48.29 14.82 16.19
CA LYS A 132 -49.49 15.62 15.79
C LYS A 132 -49.39 16.41 14.47
N CYS A 133 -48.26 16.36 13.76
CA CYS A 133 -47.96 17.23 12.63
C CYS A 133 -47.34 16.50 11.40
N ILE A 134 -47.32 15.16 11.34
CA ILE A 134 -46.68 14.40 10.24
C ILE A 134 -47.59 13.25 9.77
N ASP A 135 -47.87 13.20 8.46
CA ASP A 135 -48.75 12.22 7.79
C ASP A 135 -48.07 10.85 7.48
N GLN A 136 -46.76 10.71 7.70
CA GLN A 136 -46.04 9.44 7.51
C GLN A 136 -46.17 8.55 8.74
N ILE A 137 -47.23 7.74 8.76
CA ILE A 137 -47.52 6.76 9.80
C ILE A 137 -46.97 5.39 9.37
N ASN A 138 -46.39 4.62 10.31
CA ASN A 138 -46.04 3.20 10.15
C ASN A 138 -44.88 2.86 9.19
N MET A 139 -43.95 3.77 8.91
CA MET A 139 -42.73 3.40 8.17
C MET A 139 -41.73 2.71 9.12
N PRO A 140 -41.36 1.43 8.90
CA PRO A 140 -40.31 0.78 9.65
C PRO A 140 -38.97 1.43 9.34
N THR A 141 -38.13 1.59 10.35
CA THR A 141 -36.77 2.11 10.19
C THR A 141 -35.80 1.29 11.02
N ALA A 142 -34.59 1.07 10.51
CA ALA A 142 -33.53 0.39 11.23
C ALA A 142 -32.70 1.41 12.01
N ILE A 143 -32.56 1.20 13.31
CA ILE A 143 -31.53 1.88 14.11
C ILE A 143 -30.33 0.95 14.16
N VAL A 144 -29.22 1.40 13.59
CA VAL A 144 -27.97 0.64 13.48
C VAL A 144 -26.94 1.25 14.43
N GLU A 145 -26.23 0.38 15.15
CA GLU A 145 -25.07 0.71 15.96
C GLU A 145 -23.86 -0.07 15.44
N LEU A 146 -22.78 0.65 15.13
CA LEU A 146 -21.48 0.09 14.78
C LEU A 146 -20.49 0.34 15.91
N GLN A 147 -19.74 -0.69 16.27
CA GLN A 147 -18.63 -0.61 17.21
C GLN A 147 -17.33 -0.62 16.43
N LEU A 148 -16.60 0.50 16.43
CA LEU A 148 -15.33 0.66 15.75
C LEU A 148 -14.19 0.66 16.78
N ALA A 149 -13.07 0.04 16.46
CA ALA A 149 -11.88 0.03 17.31
C ALA A 149 -10.62 0.30 16.50
N GLU A 150 -9.69 1.06 17.07
CA GLU A 150 -8.37 1.26 16.48
C GLU A 150 -7.61 -0.08 16.41
N ASN A 151 -6.96 -0.35 15.28
CA ASN A 151 -6.26 -1.62 15.06
C ASN A 151 -5.16 -1.80 16.11
N ASN A 152 -5.13 -2.97 16.78
CA ASN A 152 -4.16 -3.33 17.82
C ASN A 152 -4.17 -2.47 19.09
N SER A 153 -5.30 -1.84 19.42
CA SER A 153 -5.48 -1.18 20.73
C SER A 153 -6.68 -1.74 21.49
N ASP A 154 -6.52 -1.92 22.81
CA ASP A 154 -7.62 -2.21 23.75
C ASP A 154 -8.29 -0.91 24.24
N LYS A 155 -8.13 0.20 23.50
CA LYS A 155 -8.70 1.51 23.85
C LYS A 155 -10.21 1.55 23.58
N GLU A 156 -10.83 2.64 24.05
CA GLU A 156 -12.27 2.91 23.95
C GLU A 156 -12.81 2.67 22.53
N VAL A 157 -13.90 1.90 22.49
CA VAL A 157 -14.65 1.60 21.26
C VAL A 157 -15.44 2.84 20.86
N GLU A 158 -15.25 3.29 19.62
CA GLU A 158 -16.09 4.33 19.04
C GLU A 158 -17.43 3.73 18.64
N LEU A 159 -18.53 4.33 19.10
CA LEU A 159 -19.90 3.92 18.78
C LEU A 159 -20.51 4.87 17.76
N VAL A 160 -20.83 4.35 16.58
CA VAL A 160 -21.51 5.10 15.52
C VAL A 160 -22.96 4.61 15.44
N ARG A 161 -23.92 5.51 15.67
CA ARG A 161 -25.36 5.21 15.61
C ARG A 161 -26.03 6.03 14.53
N PHE A 162 -26.84 5.38 13.71
CA PHE A 162 -27.57 6.05 12.64
C PHE A 162 -28.85 5.29 12.28
N GLU A 163 -29.72 5.97 11.55
CA GLU A 163 -31.00 5.45 11.09
C GLU A 163 -30.95 5.14 9.59
N MET A 164 -31.45 3.98 9.21
CA MET A 164 -31.58 3.53 7.82
C MET A 164 -33.01 3.12 7.50
N ASP A 165 -33.54 3.69 6.43
CA ASP A 165 -34.78 3.25 5.80
C ASP A 165 -34.51 2.09 4.81
N GLU A 166 -35.58 1.55 4.23
CA GLU A 166 -35.54 0.46 3.26
C GLU A 166 -34.62 0.77 2.06
N GLU A 167 -34.71 1.98 1.51
CA GLU A 167 -33.92 2.39 0.35
C GLU A 167 -32.42 2.45 0.66
N LYS A 168 -32.05 3.04 1.80
CA LYS A 168 -30.65 3.07 2.27
C LYS A 168 -30.12 1.66 2.52
N LEU A 169 -30.93 0.79 3.13
CA LEU A 169 -30.54 -0.59 3.38
C LEU A 169 -30.32 -1.38 2.09
N ALA A 170 -31.24 -1.27 1.14
CA ALA A 170 -31.10 -1.91 -0.17
C ALA A 170 -29.83 -1.47 -0.88
N LYS A 171 -29.47 -0.18 -0.79
CA LYS A 171 -28.23 0.34 -1.36
C LYS A 171 -26.99 -0.27 -0.71
N ILE A 172 -26.92 -0.30 0.63
CA ILE A 172 -25.77 -0.88 1.35
C ILE A 172 -25.62 -2.37 1.01
N THR A 173 -26.72 -3.13 1.01
CA THR A 173 -26.68 -4.56 0.63
C THR A 173 -26.12 -4.75 -0.77
N LYS A 174 -26.55 -3.94 -1.74
CA LYS A 174 -26.01 -3.99 -3.10
C LYS A 174 -24.51 -3.67 -3.15
N ASP A 175 -24.04 -2.70 -2.37
CA ASP A 175 -22.62 -2.37 -2.31
C ASP A 175 -21.81 -3.53 -1.68
N LEU A 176 -22.36 -4.22 -0.67
CA LEU A 176 -21.77 -5.46 -0.11
C LEU A 176 -21.68 -6.59 -1.14
N ASP A 177 -22.72 -6.80 -1.95
CA ASP A 177 -22.74 -7.82 -3.01
C ASP A 177 -21.67 -7.55 -4.08
N ILE A 178 -21.48 -6.27 -4.46
CA ILE A 178 -20.42 -5.86 -5.39
C ILE A 178 -19.04 -6.17 -4.80
N MET A 179 -18.83 -5.90 -3.52
CA MET A 179 -17.57 -6.21 -2.84
C MET A 179 -17.31 -7.72 -2.80
N GLU A 180 -18.32 -8.53 -2.48
CA GLU A 180 -18.21 -10.00 -2.50
C GLU A 180 -17.81 -10.50 -3.90
N ALA A 181 -18.48 -10.01 -4.95
CA ALA A 181 -18.17 -10.38 -6.32
C ALA A 181 -16.74 -10.00 -6.73
N GLN A 182 -16.25 -8.84 -6.29
CA GLN A 182 -14.86 -8.42 -6.54
C GLN A 182 -13.85 -9.33 -5.85
N ILE A 183 -14.09 -9.71 -4.59
CA ILE A 183 -13.22 -10.64 -3.87
C ILE A 183 -13.18 -11.99 -4.60
N ALA A 184 -14.34 -12.55 -4.93
CA ALA A 184 -14.44 -13.83 -5.62
C ALA A 184 -13.69 -13.83 -6.98
N ALA A 185 -13.76 -12.73 -7.72
CA ALA A 185 -13.06 -12.60 -9.00
C ALA A 185 -11.52 -12.59 -8.89
N HIS A 186 -10.96 -12.25 -7.73
CA HIS A 186 -9.51 -12.13 -7.51
C HIS A 186 -8.94 -13.22 -6.58
N CYS A 187 -9.79 -14.11 -6.07
CA CYS A 187 -9.39 -15.28 -5.29
C CYS A 187 -9.10 -16.51 -6.17
N HIS A 188 -8.29 -16.38 -7.23
CA HIS A 188 -7.79 -17.52 -8.04
C HIS A 188 -6.40 -17.24 -8.62
#